data_AF-U6MQK4-F1
#
_entry.id   AF-U6MQK4-F1
#
_cell.length_a   1.000
_cell.length_b   1.000
_cell.length_c   1.000
_cell.angle_alpha   90.00
_cell.angle_beta   90.00
_cell.angle_gamma   90.00
#
_symmetry.space_group_name_H-M   'P 1'
#
loop_
_entity.id
_entity.type
_entity.pdbx_description
1 polymer ?
#
loop_
_entity_poly.entity_id
_entity_poly.type
_entity_poly.pdbx_seq_one_letter_code
_entity_poly.pdbx_strand_id
1 'polypeptide(L)'
;MEADLPHRAHKAPQSGRKALRRRLKQQKLLGGPPGGPPEGPPGGPPGGPPGGPPGAPGGPPGAPKTRKKARKGDQLERHNPKAFTFSGGPVSVHRRLQQALEQQEKRQQKFQIDKTFKGAPPLNVAIQGPPGQQQQQQQQQQQQQQQQQQQQQQQQQQPAAEQQQQQQQQQQQQQQQQQQQQQQQQERVVGCVLQVGKSCLLRGLLRAYTGRSVRTPEGPVSLTVSKLRRITFFEVPNNFAAMLDAAKVADIAVLLVDASQGFEMETFEFLNMLQTHGFPRVLGVLTHLDLLQQQQQQQRKKTLKERFRREVCGGARVFALEGFLNHKYKSKPLKTLARFLSLAKPKTLSWRNSHPYVFALKAAAETPCSSSSSSSSSSSSSGSSSSSSGGGVQPNPEQQPQPPQQPPSQQQPQQPQQQQQQQQQQQQQQQQQQQQQQQQQQQQQQQQQQQQQQQQQQQQQQQEMCVFYGYVRGAALRANGLLHLPGAGDFEIFKVEKVKDPCPLPEDS
;
A
#
# COMPACT_ATOMS: atom_id res chain seq x y z
N MET A 1 -50.36 -61.63 -8.51
CA MET A 1 -50.45 -60.61 -9.57
C MET A 1 -49.18 -59.79 -9.49
N GLU A 2 -48.11 -60.24 -10.16
CA GLU A 2 -47.68 -59.75 -11.50
C GLU A 2 -47.22 -58.29 -11.44
N ALA A 3 -46.05 -57.87 -11.90
CA ALA A 3 -45.02 -58.50 -12.74
C ALA A 3 -43.66 -57.83 -12.49
N ASP A 4 -42.60 -58.60 -12.75
CA ASP A 4 -41.18 -58.24 -12.76
C ASP A 4 -40.78 -57.74 -14.16
N LEU A 5 -39.99 -56.65 -14.29
CA LEU A 5 -39.14 -56.23 -15.45
C LEU A 5 -38.58 -54.78 -15.23
N PRO A 6 -37.49 -54.34 -15.92
CA PRO A 6 -36.24 -53.98 -15.24
C PRO A 6 -35.78 -52.52 -15.40
N HIS A 7 -34.83 -52.11 -14.54
CA HIS A 7 -34.12 -50.83 -14.61
C HIS A 7 -33.14 -50.75 -15.81
N ARG A 8 -33.43 -49.81 -16.71
CA ARG A 8 -32.65 -49.44 -17.90
C ARG A 8 -31.61 -48.36 -17.55
N ALA A 9 -30.35 -48.76 -17.39
CA ALA A 9 -29.22 -47.84 -17.27
C ALA A 9 -28.71 -47.40 -18.66
N HIS A 10 -28.81 -46.11 -18.98
CA HIS A 10 -28.24 -45.53 -20.20
C HIS A 10 -26.71 -45.40 -20.11
N LYS A 11 -26.01 -46.17 -20.94
CA LYS A 11 -24.55 -46.15 -21.14
C LYS A 11 -24.21 -45.19 -22.29
N ALA A 12 -23.45 -44.13 -22.02
CA ALA A 12 -22.93 -43.23 -23.04
C ALA A 12 -21.81 -43.89 -23.89
N PRO A 13 -21.76 -43.68 -25.22
CA PRO A 13 -20.78 -44.36 -26.08
C PRO A 13 -19.40 -43.65 -26.07
N GLN A 14 -18.36 -44.39 -25.69
CA GLN A 14 -16.96 -43.99 -25.86
C GLN A 14 -16.44 -44.43 -27.24
N SER A 15 -16.69 -43.65 -28.30
CA SER A 15 -16.03 -43.89 -29.60
C SER A 15 -15.69 -42.63 -30.41
N GLY A 16 -15.40 -41.50 -29.75
CA GLY A 16 -15.09 -40.24 -30.46
C GLY A 16 -13.62 -39.81 -30.49
N ARG A 17 -12.76 -40.33 -29.60
CA ARG A 17 -11.42 -39.72 -29.37
C ARG A 17 -10.27 -40.32 -30.19
N LYS A 18 -10.45 -41.49 -30.82
CA LYS A 18 -9.41 -42.13 -31.65
C LYS A 18 -9.44 -41.70 -33.12
N ALA A 19 -10.59 -41.22 -33.63
CA ALA A 19 -10.74 -40.79 -35.03
C ALA A 19 -10.11 -39.41 -35.31
N LEU A 20 -10.20 -38.46 -34.37
CA LEU A 20 -9.69 -37.09 -34.56
C LEU A 20 -8.16 -37.01 -34.59
N ARG A 21 -7.47 -37.92 -33.90
CA ARG A 21 -6.00 -37.99 -33.85
C ARG A 21 -5.35 -38.54 -35.13
N ARG A 22 -6.10 -39.27 -35.96
CA ARG A 22 -5.62 -39.77 -37.26
C ARG A 22 -5.70 -38.71 -38.37
N ARG A 23 -6.70 -37.81 -38.33
CA ARG A 23 -6.84 -36.72 -39.30
C ARG A 23 -5.77 -35.62 -39.18
N LEU A 24 -5.34 -35.27 -37.96
CA LEU A 24 -4.29 -34.27 -37.74
C LEU A 24 -2.87 -34.74 -38.10
N LYS A 25 -2.66 -36.04 -38.34
CA LYS A 25 -1.36 -36.59 -38.74
C LYS A 25 -1.17 -36.73 -40.26
N GLN A 26 -2.25 -36.59 -41.03
CA GLN A 26 -2.21 -36.61 -42.51
C GLN A 26 -2.07 -35.22 -43.14
N GLN A 27 -2.23 -34.12 -42.38
CA GLN A 27 -2.18 -32.75 -42.91
C GLN A 27 -0.79 -32.09 -42.78
N LYS A 28 0.25 -32.82 -42.34
CA LYS A 28 1.60 -32.28 -42.09
C LYS A 28 2.69 -32.86 -43.01
N LEU A 29 2.28 -33.34 -44.18
CA LEU A 29 3.16 -33.79 -45.26
C LEU A 29 2.64 -33.13 -46.54
N LEU A 30 3.07 -31.89 -46.81
CA LEU A 30 3.07 -31.21 -48.12
C LEU A 30 3.57 -29.76 -47.86
N GLY A 31 4.77 -29.44 -48.34
CA GLY A 31 5.35 -28.09 -48.31
C GLY A 31 6.84 -28.07 -47.97
N GLY A 32 7.70 -28.17 -48.99
CA GLY A 32 9.15 -27.89 -48.90
C GLY A 32 9.46 -26.37 -49.05
N PRO A 33 10.73 -25.95 -48.85
CA PRO A 33 11.10 -24.55 -48.58
C PRO A 33 11.64 -23.79 -49.81
N PRO A 34 11.79 -22.45 -49.71
CA PRO A 34 12.86 -21.77 -50.44
C PRO A 34 13.64 -20.71 -49.62
N GLY A 35 14.93 -20.55 -49.96
CA GLY A 35 15.67 -19.27 -49.92
C GLY A 35 16.64 -19.00 -48.75
N GLY A 36 17.92 -18.78 -49.04
CA GLY A 36 19.02 -18.44 -48.10
C GLY A 36 19.31 -16.91 -47.94
N PRO A 37 20.56 -16.49 -47.58
CA PRO A 37 20.94 -15.71 -46.37
C PRO A 37 21.35 -14.22 -46.67
N PRO A 38 21.86 -13.37 -45.71
CA PRO A 38 23.29 -13.40 -45.26
C PRO A 38 23.66 -12.75 -43.87
N GLU A 39 24.98 -12.85 -43.53
CA GLU A 39 25.89 -12.04 -42.66
C GLU A 39 26.05 -12.28 -41.12
N GLY A 40 27.33 -12.41 -40.67
CA GLY A 40 27.85 -12.73 -39.31
C GLY A 40 28.23 -11.51 -38.44
N PRO A 41 29.35 -11.44 -37.65
CA PRO A 41 30.34 -12.43 -37.14
C PRO A 41 30.65 -12.22 -35.59
N PRO A 42 31.88 -12.37 -35.02
CA PRO A 42 32.64 -13.59 -34.63
C PRO A 42 33.15 -13.61 -33.15
N GLY A 43 33.77 -14.71 -32.69
CA GLY A 43 34.68 -14.72 -31.51
C GLY A 43 34.95 -16.10 -30.88
N GLY A 44 36.19 -16.61 -30.98
CA GLY A 44 36.69 -17.90 -30.43
C GLY A 44 37.02 -17.88 -28.91
N PRO A 45 37.94 -18.71 -28.36
CA PRO A 45 38.87 -19.68 -28.97
C PRO A 45 38.82 -21.14 -28.39
N PRO A 46 39.62 -22.08 -28.94
CA PRO A 46 39.64 -23.51 -28.61
C PRO A 46 40.87 -23.91 -27.74
N GLY A 47 40.79 -25.07 -27.07
CA GLY A 47 41.96 -25.68 -26.41
C GLY A 47 41.71 -27.05 -25.78
N GLY A 48 42.45 -28.07 -26.24
CA GLY A 48 42.53 -29.40 -25.62
C GLY A 48 43.01 -30.51 -26.58
N PRO A 49 44.31 -30.92 -26.55
CA PRO A 49 44.93 -31.86 -27.50
C PRO A 49 45.18 -33.26 -26.86
N PRO A 50 46.00 -34.17 -27.44
CA PRO A 50 45.74 -34.98 -28.64
C PRO A 50 46.07 -36.49 -28.45
N GLY A 51 45.81 -37.32 -29.47
CA GLY A 51 46.70 -38.43 -29.83
C GLY A 51 46.41 -39.83 -29.27
N GLY A 52 45.88 -40.72 -30.13
CA GLY A 52 45.97 -42.18 -30.01
C GLY A 52 46.24 -42.80 -31.40
N PRO A 53 47.12 -43.81 -31.52
CA PRO A 53 47.87 -44.11 -32.75
C PRO A 53 47.10 -44.82 -33.88
N PRO A 54 47.64 -44.79 -35.12
CA PRO A 54 46.96 -45.20 -36.35
C PRO A 54 46.88 -46.73 -36.57
N GLY A 55 45.97 -47.10 -37.46
CA GLY A 55 45.57 -48.47 -37.74
C GLY A 55 46.64 -49.38 -38.34
N ALA A 56 46.42 -50.68 -38.15
CA ALA A 56 47.05 -51.76 -38.91
C ALA A 56 46.08 -52.26 -40.01
N PRO A 57 46.59 -52.73 -41.17
CA PRO A 57 45.85 -52.86 -42.41
C PRO A 57 45.08 -54.19 -42.52
N GLY A 58 44.16 -54.22 -43.49
CA GLY A 58 43.09 -55.19 -43.64
C GLY A 58 43.49 -56.64 -43.90
N GLY A 59 42.57 -57.52 -43.53
CA GLY A 59 42.51 -58.94 -43.91
C GLY A 59 41.12 -59.29 -44.50
N PRO A 60 41.04 -60.28 -45.41
CA PRO A 60 39.97 -60.47 -46.41
C PRO A 60 38.65 -61.08 -45.87
N PRO A 61 37.56 -61.06 -46.67
CA PRO A 61 36.19 -61.26 -46.18
C PRO A 61 35.79 -62.74 -46.13
N GLY A 62 35.05 -63.12 -45.08
CA GLY A 62 34.24 -64.35 -45.08
C GLY A 62 34.47 -65.27 -43.88
N ALA A 63 33.71 -65.08 -42.80
CA ALA A 63 33.45 -66.12 -41.79
C ALA A 63 32.14 -65.80 -41.02
N PRO A 64 31.35 -66.83 -40.65
CA PRO A 64 29.99 -66.67 -40.13
C PRO A 64 29.94 -66.02 -38.73
N LYS A 65 28.92 -65.18 -38.49
CA LYS A 65 28.71 -64.46 -37.22
C LYS A 65 28.51 -65.42 -36.05
N THR A 66 29.52 -65.60 -35.20
CA THR A 66 29.37 -66.18 -33.87
C THR A 66 28.72 -65.15 -32.94
N ARG A 67 27.54 -65.46 -32.36
CA ARG A 67 26.94 -64.63 -31.30
C ARG A 67 27.87 -64.65 -30.09
N LYS A 68 28.62 -63.56 -29.85
CA LYS A 68 29.35 -63.37 -28.59
C LYS A 68 28.36 -63.48 -27.41
N LYS A 69 28.46 -64.57 -26.63
CA LYS A 69 27.84 -64.66 -25.30
C LYS A 69 28.39 -63.51 -24.45
N ALA A 70 27.50 -62.69 -23.89
CA ALA A 70 27.88 -61.62 -22.97
C ALA A 70 28.71 -62.20 -21.81
N ARG A 71 29.85 -61.56 -21.52
CA ARG A 71 30.81 -61.98 -20.49
C ARG A 71 30.11 -62.18 -19.13
N LYS A 72 30.44 -63.29 -18.46
CA LYS A 72 30.04 -63.60 -17.09
C LYS A 72 30.70 -62.54 -16.18
N GLY A 73 29.88 -61.69 -15.54
CA GLY A 73 30.35 -60.66 -14.61
C GLY A 73 31.02 -61.28 -13.38
N ASP A 74 31.84 -60.47 -12.70
CA ASP A 74 32.62 -60.82 -11.51
C ASP A 74 31.81 -61.58 -10.45
N GLN A 75 32.42 -62.62 -9.88
CA GLN A 75 31.80 -63.57 -8.94
C GLN A 75 31.44 -62.97 -7.55
N LEU A 76 31.56 -61.65 -7.38
CA LEU A 76 31.26 -60.96 -6.12
C LEU A 76 29.80 -60.51 -5.99
N GLU A 77 29.04 -60.44 -7.08
CA GLU A 77 27.60 -60.24 -7.02
C GLU A 77 26.89 -61.60 -6.92
N ARG A 78 26.66 -62.10 -5.69
CA ARG A 78 25.85 -63.31 -5.41
C ARG A 78 24.37 -63.18 -5.81
N HIS A 79 24.02 -62.11 -6.52
CA HIS A 79 22.65 -61.70 -6.80
C HIS A 79 22.44 -61.73 -8.31
N ASN A 80 21.49 -62.54 -8.79
CA ASN A 80 21.23 -62.73 -10.21
C ASN A 80 20.66 -61.46 -10.86
N PRO A 81 21.44 -60.62 -11.59
CA PRO A 81 20.97 -59.31 -12.06
C PRO A 81 19.79 -59.40 -13.05
N LYS A 82 19.56 -60.57 -13.67
CA LYS A 82 18.39 -60.82 -14.53
C LYS A 82 17.11 -61.05 -13.74
N ALA A 83 17.19 -61.51 -12.49
CA ALA A 83 16.05 -61.65 -11.61
C ALA A 83 15.59 -60.28 -11.05
N PHE A 84 16.50 -59.29 -10.98
CA PHE A 84 16.22 -57.94 -10.46
C PHE A 84 15.99 -56.94 -11.58
N THR A 85 15.08 -57.32 -12.48
CA THR A 85 14.56 -56.42 -13.51
C THR A 85 13.25 -55.83 -13.05
N PHE A 86 12.91 -54.64 -13.55
CA PHE A 86 11.66 -53.97 -13.20
C PHE A 86 10.48 -54.55 -14.00
N SER A 87 9.31 -54.64 -13.37
CA SER A 87 8.07 -54.96 -14.06
C SER A 87 7.60 -53.73 -14.87
N GLY A 88 8.08 -53.61 -16.11
CA GLY A 88 7.75 -52.54 -17.04
C GLY A 88 8.73 -52.52 -18.22
N GLY A 89 8.40 -51.83 -19.31
CA GLY A 89 9.35 -51.63 -20.41
C GLY A 89 10.43 -50.58 -20.05
N PRO A 90 11.67 -50.67 -20.56
CA PRO A 90 12.77 -49.74 -20.22
C PRO A 90 12.42 -48.26 -20.38
N VAL A 91 11.64 -47.92 -21.41
CA VAL A 91 11.17 -46.56 -21.67
C VAL A 91 10.22 -46.05 -20.58
N SER A 92 9.37 -46.93 -20.03
CA SER A 92 8.42 -46.58 -18.96
C SER A 92 9.15 -46.29 -17.64
N VAL A 93 10.19 -47.07 -17.34
CA VAL A 93 10.98 -46.88 -16.12
C VAL A 93 11.90 -45.67 -16.25
N HIS A 94 12.53 -45.48 -17.40
CA HIS A 94 13.32 -44.27 -17.66
C HIS A 94 12.49 -43.00 -17.49
N ARG A 95 11.27 -42.94 -18.06
CA ARG A 95 10.38 -41.78 -17.88
C ARG A 95 9.98 -41.55 -16.42
N ARG A 96 9.70 -42.61 -15.66
CA ARG A 96 9.38 -42.50 -14.22
C ARG A 96 10.56 -42.00 -13.42
N LEU A 97 11.75 -42.54 -13.67
CA LEU A 97 12.98 -42.10 -13.03
C LEU A 97 13.26 -40.63 -13.36
N GLN A 98 13.14 -40.24 -14.63
CA GLN A 98 13.34 -38.85 -15.06
C GLN A 98 12.37 -37.90 -14.35
N GLN A 99 11.08 -38.23 -14.28
CA GLN A 99 10.10 -37.42 -13.55
C GLN A 99 10.37 -37.37 -12.05
N ALA A 100 10.87 -38.46 -11.45
CA ALA A 100 11.23 -38.51 -10.04
C ALA A 100 12.46 -37.64 -9.75
N LEU A 101 13.48 -37.70 -10.61
CA LEU A 101 14.68 -36.87 -10.51
C LEU A 101 14.35 -35.39 -10.70
N GLU A 102 13.53 -35.04 -11.71
CA GLU A 102 13.07 -33.67 -11.93
C GLU A 102 12.26 -33.15 -10.72
N GLN A 103 11.44 -34.00 -10.09
CA GLN A 103 10.73 -33.64 -8.86
C GLN A 103 11.68 -33.50 -7.66
N GLN A 104 12.70 -34.35 -7.54
CA GLN A 104 13.72 -34.23 -6.49
C GLN A 104 14.51 -32.94 -6.65
N GLU A 105 14.95 -32.61 -7.86
CA GLU A 105 15.65 -31.38 -8.19
C GLU A 105 14.79 -30.15 -7.85
N LYS A 106 13.51 -30.14 -8.24
CA LYS A 106 12.57 -29.06 -7.87
C LYS A 106 12.32 -28.94 -6.36
N ARG A 107 12.54 -30.01 -5.60
CA ARG A 107 12.42 -30.02 -4.13
C ARG A 107 13.73 -29.60 -3.44
N GLN A 108 14.86 -29.66 -4.13
CA GLN A 108 16.11 -29.13 -3.60
C GLN A 108 15.98 -27.62 -3.48
N GLN A 109 15.93 -27.16 -2.23
CA GLN A 109 15.97 -25.74 -1.90
C GLN A 109 17.30 -25.47 -1.21
N LYS A 110 17.87 -24.28 -1.45
CA LYS A 110 19.05 -23.83 -0.71
C LYS A 110 18.74 -23.92 0.78
N PHE A 111 19.52 -24.68 1.52
CA PHE A 111 19.35 -24.80 2.96
C PHE A 111 19.51 -23.41 3.59
N GLN A 112 18.47 -22.93 4.24
CA GLN A 112 18.47 -21.67 4.97
C GLN A 112 18.03 -21.95 6.39
N ILE A 113 18.86 -21.53 7.35
CA ILE A 113 18.57 -21.67 8.77
C ILE A 113 17.40 -20.76 9.10
N ASP A 114 16.28 -21.32 9.54
CA ASP A 114 15.15 -20.54 10.06
C ASP A 114 15.45 -20.17 11.52
N LYS A 115 15.69 -18.87 11.79
CA LYS A 115 15.95 -18.36 13.15
C LYS A 115 14.67 -17.91 13.87
N THR A 116 13.48 -18.25 13.37
CA THR A 116 12.24 -17.89 14.05
C THR A 116 12.11 -18.62 15.39
N PHE A 117 11.84 -17.86 16.46
CA PHE A 117 11.69 -18.39 17.81
C PHE A 117 10.39 -19.22 17.97
N LYS A 118 10.39 -20.16 18.94
CA LYS A 118 9.16 -20.82 19.42
C LYS A 118 8.20 -19.77 20.00
N GLY A 119 6.93 -19.81 19.60
CA GLY A 119 5.96 -18.73 19.86
C GLY A 119 5.96 -17.65 18.78
N ALA A 120 6.11 -18.05 17.50
CA ALA A 120 6.36 -17.18 16.36
C ALA A 120 5.55 -15.87 16.39
N PRO A 121 6.18 -14.71 16.15
CA PRO A 121 5.49 -13.44 16.17
C PRO A 121 4.46 -13.36 15.02
N PRO A 122 3.45 -12.47 15.09
CA PRO A 122 2.38 -12.41 14.10
C PRO A 122 2.91 -12.17 12.69
N LEU A 123 2.27 -12.80 11.70
CA LEU A 123 2.61 -12.63 10.28
C LEU A 123 2.12 -11.29 9.76
N ASN A 124 2.99 -10.54 9.11
CA ASN A 124 2.64 -9.22 8.58
C ASN A 124 2.00 -9.37 7.19
N VAL A 125 0.72 -9.01 7.09
CA VAL A 125 -0.05 -8.98 5.85
C VAL A 125 -0.25 -7.54 5.42
N ALA A 126 0.49 -7.14 4.39
CA ALA A 126 0.33 -5.84 3.75
C ALA A 126 -0.85 -5.88 2.77
N ILE A 127 -1.76 -4.91 2.89
CA ILE A 127 -2.85 -4.72 1.94
C ILE A 127 -2.51 -3.50 1.09
N GLN A 128 -2.18 -3.73 -0.17
CA GLN A 128 -1.82 -2.68 -1.13
C GLN A 128 -2.74 -2.70 -2.34
N GLY A 129 -3.01 -1.52 -2.87
CA GLY A 129 -3.85 -1.29 -4.04
C GLY A 129 -3.84 0.20 -4.36
N PRO A 130 -4.16 0.57 -5.60
CA PRO A 130 -4.06 1.94 -6.06
C PRO A 130 -4.94 2.93 -5.27
N PRO A 131 -4.63 4.23 -5.30
CA PRO A 131 -5.57 5.26 -4.87
C PRO A 131 -6.76 5.28 -5.82
N GLY A 132 -7.98 5.09 -5.32
CA GLY A 132 -9.13 5.37 -6.17
C GLY A 132 -9.29 6.87 -6.42
N GLN A 133 -10.06 7.22 -7.45
CA GLN A 133 -10.07 8.52 -8.16
C GLN A 133 -10.29 9.82 -7.34
N GLN A 134 -10.48 9.76 -6.03
CA GLN A 134 -10.69 10.95 -5.18
C GLN A 134 -9.43 11.81 -4.98
N GLN A 135 -8.22 11.23 -5.00
CA GLN A 135 -6.99 12.01 -4.79
C GLN A 135 -6.63 12.93 -5.98
N GLN A 136 -6.98 12.56 -7.22
CA GLN A 136 -6.76 13.44 -8.38
C GLN A 136 -7.71 14.64 -8.38
N GLN A 137 -8.97 14.48 -7.95
CA GLN A 137 -9.90 15.61 -7.81
C GLN A 137 -9.48 16.56 -6.68
N GLN A 138 -8.92 16.06 -5.57
CA GLN A 138 -8.39 16.91 -4.50
C GLN A 138 -7.17 17.73 -4.93
N GLN A 139 -6.27 17.15 -5.73
CA GLN A 139 -5.14 17.91 -6.31
C GLN A 139 -5.60 18.97 -7.32
N GLN A 140 -6.61 18.68 -8.14
CA GLN A 140 -7.23 19.69 -9.02
C GLN A 140 -7.90 20.82 -8.23
N GLN A 141 -8.56 20.52 -7.11
CA GLN A 141 -9.13 21.55 -6.22
C GLN A 141 -8.07 22.42 -5.55
N GLN A 142 -6.95 21.83 -5.09
CA GLN A 142 -5.85 22.61 -4.51
C GLN A 142 -5.20 23.54 -5.54
N GLN A 143 -5.03 23.09 -6.79
CA GLN A 143 -4.54 23.96 -7.87
C GLN A 143 -5.52 25.09 -8.19
N GLN A 144 -6.84 24.83 -8.19
CA GLN A 144 -7.85 25.89 -8.37
C GLN A 144 -7.85 26.91 -7.23
N GLN A 145 -7.68 26.47 -5.97
CA GLN A 145 -7.57 27.39 -4.83
C GLN A 145 -6.30 28.25 -4.89
N GLN A 146 -5.16 27.69 -5.31
CA GLN A 146 -3.93 28.47 -5.50
C GLN A 146 -4.07 29.50 -6.62
N GLN A 147 -4.72 29.15 -7.74
CA GLN A 147 -5.01 30.11 -8.82
C GLN A 147 -5.94 31.25 -8.34
N GLN A 148 -6.94 30.95 -7.51
CA GLN A 148 -7.80 31.99 -6.92
C GLN A 148 -7.06 32.90 -5.95
N GLN A 149 -6.15 32.37 -5.12
CA GLN A 149 -5.33 33.21 -4.24
C GLN A 149 -4.39 34.12 -5.03
N GLN A 150 -3.82 33.65 -6.15
CA GLN A 150 -3.01 34.50 -7.03
C GLN A 150 -3.84 35.59 -7.72
N GLN A 151 -5.08 35.30 -8.14
CA GLN A 151 -5.99 36.32 -8.69
C GLN A 151 -6.39 37.37 -7.63
N GLN A 152 -6.63 36.97 -6.39
CA GLN A 152 -6.93 37.91 -5.30
C GLN A 152 -5.76 38.84 -4.96
N GLN A 153 -4.52 38.36 -5.05
CA GLN A 153 -3.33 39.19 -4.81
C GLN A 153 -3.09 40.21 -5.93
N GLN A 154 -3.40 39.87 -7.18
CA GLN A 154 -3.32 40.83 -8.31
C GLN A 154 -4.40 41.91 -8.24
N GLN A 155 -5.56 41.63 -7.63
CA GLN A 155 -6.66 42.59 -7.49
C GLN A 155 -6.41 43.72 -6.47
N GLN A 156 -5.44 43.59 -5.55
CA GLN A 156 -5.15 44.64 -4.56
C GLN A 156 -4.36 45.85 -5.11
N GLN A 157 -3.97 45.84 -6.39
CA GLN A 157 -3.14 46.90 -6.97
C GLN A 157 -3.89 47.88 -7.93
N GLN A 158 -5.22 47.80 -8.07
CA GLN A 158 -5.97 48.61 -9.05
C GLN A 158 -6.90 49.69 -8.42
N PRO A 159 -7.13 50.84 -9.11
CA PRO A 159 -7.81 52.02 -8.55
C PRO A 159 -9.32 51.85 -8.36
N ALA A 160 -9.89 52.61 -7.42
CA ALA A 160 -11.24 52.45 -6.83
C ALA A 160 -12.47 52.49 -7.78
N ALA A 161 -12.30 52.79 -9.07
CA ALA A 161 -13.44 52.90 -10.01
C ALA A 161 -13.97 51.55 -10.53
N GLU A 162 -13.19 50.46 -10.48
CA GLU A 162 -13.63 49.12 -10.90
C GLU A 162 -14.34 48.31 -9.79
N GLN A 163 -14.49 48.87 -8.58
CA GLN A 163 -15.00 48.15 -7.41
C GLN A 163 -16.41 47.57 -7.60
N GLN A 164 -17.31 48.25 -8.34
CA GLN A 164 -18.67 47.74 -8.55
C GLN A 164 -18.72 46.55 -9.52
N GLN A 165 -17.93 46.56 -10.60
CA GLN A 165 -17.86 45.45 -11.54
C GLN A 165 -17.13 44.25 -10.91
N GLN A 166 -16.13 44.52 -10.07
CA GLN A 166 -15.41 43.53 -9.28
C GLN A 166 -16.29 42.86 -8.22
N GLN A 167 -17.17 43.60 -7.53
CA GLN A 167 -18.10 43.01 -6.56
C GLN A 167 -19.05 42.00 -7.20
N GLN A 168 -19.50 42.29 -8.43
CA GLN A 168 -20.37 41.40 -9.19
C GLN A 168 -19.63 40.14 -9.67
N GLN A 169 -18.37 40.28 -10.10
CA GLN A 169 -17.51 39.15 -10.47
C GLN A 169 -17.18 38.26 -9.27
N GLN A 170 -16.96 38.87 -8.09
CA GLN A 170 -16.68 38.16 -6.84
C GLN A 170 -17.91 37.38 -6.34
N GLN A 171 -19.12 37.94 -6.48
CA GLN A 171 -20.38 37.23 -6.21
C GLN A 171 -20.60 36.04 -7.16
N GLN A 172 -20.32 36.21 -8.46
CA GLN A 172 -20.41 35.09 -9.41
C GLN A 172 -19.42 33.96 -9.11
N GLN A 173 -18.17 34.29 -8.76
CA GLN A 173 -17.19 33.28 -8.34
C GLN A 173 -17.59 32.57 -7.03
N GLN A 174 -18.13 33.30 -6.04
CA GLN A 174 -18.65 32.70 -4.80
C GLN A 174 -19.85 31.78 -5.06
N GLN A 175 -20.76 32.14 -5.97
CA GLN A 175 -21.87 31.26 -6.36
C GLN A 175 -21.41 30.01 -7.09
N GLN A 176 -20.44 30.11 -8.01
CA GLN A 176 -19.84 28.93 -8.66
C GLN A 176 -19.12 28.03 -7.65
N GLN A 177 -18.40 28.59 -6.68
CA GLN A 177 -17.78 27.82 -5.60
C GLN A 177 -18.82 27.12 -4.72
N GLN A 178 -19.93 27.79 -4.36
CA GLN A 178 -20.99 27.18 -3.57
C GLN A 178 -21.68 26.03 -4.34
N GLN A 179 -21.90 26.18 -5.65
CA GLN A 179 -22.44 25.09 -6.48
C GLN A 179 -21.47 23.91 -6.58
N GLN A 180 -20.17 24.16 -6.77
CA GLN A 180 -19.16 23.08 -6.75
C GLN A 180 -19.05 22.41 -5.38
N GLN A 181 -19.12 23.17 -4.28
CA GLN A 181 -19.12 22.60 -2.93
C GLN A 181 -20.38 21.76 -2.66
N GLN A 182 -21.55 22.15 -3.17
CA GLN A 182 -22.77 21.36 -3.06
C GLN A 182 -22.71 20.06 -3.87
N GLN A 183 -22.13 20.08 -5.09
CA GLN A 183 -21.86 18.85 -5.86
C GLN A 183 -20.87 17.93 -5.12
N GLN A 184 -19.82 18.48 -4.50
CA GLN A 184 -18.86 17.70 -3.71
C GLN A 184 -19.43 17.15 -2.39
N GLN A 185 -20.37 17.86 -1.76
CA GLN A 185 -21.06 17.36 -0.56
C GLN A 185 -21.97 16.17 -0.87
N GLN A 186 -22.60 16.13 -2.04
CA GLN A 186 -23.34 14.96 -2.51
C GLN A 186 -22.41 13.74 -2.75
N GLU A 187 -21.17 13.93 -3.18
CA GLU A 187 -20.20 12.84 -3.32
C GLU A 187 -19.56 12.41 -1.98
N ARG A 188 -19.43 13.30 -0.99
CA ARG A 188 -18.85 13.00 0.34
C ARG A 188 -19.65 11.98 1.15
N VAL A 189 -20.98 11.97 1.02
CA VAL A 189 -21.84 11.00 1.71
C VAL A 189 -21.73 9.60 1.08
N VAL A 190 -21.16 9.51 -0.12
CA VAL A 190 -20.87 8.27 -0.85
C VAL A 190 -19.37 7.91 -0.76
N GLY A 191 -18.73 8.19 0.39
CA GLY A 191 -17.31 7.93 0.67
C GLY A 191 -16.85 6.46 0.63
N CYS A 192 -17.64 5.55 0.06
CA CYS A 192 -17.31 4.14 -0.12
C CYS A 192 -17.19 3.71 -1.59
N VAL A 193 -17.47 4.56 -2.58
CA VAL A 193 -17.69 4.08 -3.95
C VAL A 193 -16.49 4.26 -4.90
N LEU A 194 -15.50 5.09 -4.57
CA LEU A 194 -14.38 5.38 -5.50
C LEU A 194 -13.01 5.02 -4.95
N GLN A 195 -12.89 3.91 -4.22
CA GLN A 195 -11.61 3.29 -3.88
C GLN A 195 -11.61 1.82 -4.29
N VAL A 196 -10.45 1.25 -4.65
CA VAL A 196 -10.29 -0.21 -4.92
C VAL A 196 -10.77 -1.10 -3.77
N GLY A 197 -11.00 -0.52 -2.59
CA GLY A 197 -11.64 -1.16 -1.45
C GLY A 197 -10.66 -1.72 -0.44
N LYS A 198 -9.48 -1.12 -0.26
CA LYS A 198 -8.45 -1.55 0.73
C LYS A 198 -9.02 -1.64 2.14
N SER A 199 -9.57 -0.53 2.65
CA SER A 199 -10.18 -0.50 3.98
C SER A 199 -11.47 -1.34 4.04
N CYS A 200 -12.21 -1.49 2.93
CA CYS A 200 -13.35 -2.40 2.85
C CYS A 200 -12.93 -3.88 2.96
N LEU A 201 -11.81 -4.25 2.34
CA LEU A 201 -11.25 -5.59 2.39
C LEU A 201 -10.73 -5.89 3.79
N LEU A 202 -10.02 -4.94 4.40
CA LEU A 202 -9.55 -5.04 5.77
C LEU A 202 -10.72 -5.27 6.74
N ARG A 203 -11.74 -4.40 6.71
CA ARG A 203 -12.98 -4.57 7.50
C ARG A 203 -13.65 -5.92 7.27
N GLY A 204 -13.69 -6.35 6.01
CA GLY A 204 -14.24 -7.63 5.62
C GLY A 204 -13.47 -8.82 6.22
N LEU A 205 -12.14 -8.81 6.14
CA LEU A 205 -11.27 -9.84 6.70
C LEU A 205 -11.39 -9.87 8.23
N LEU A 206 -11.37 -8.71 8.90
CA LEU A 206 -11.59 -8.62 10.35
C LEU A 206 -12.92 -9.23 10.76
N ARG A 207 -14.00 -8.97 10.02
CA ARG A 207 -15.30 -9.60 10.23
C ARG A 207 -15.30 -11.10 9.98
N ALA A 208 -14.53 -11.58 9.00
CA ALA A 208 -14.43 -13.01 8.69
C ALA A 208 -13.73 -13.80 9.81
N TYR A 209 -12.75 -13.20 10.50
CA TYR A 209 -12.05 -13.82 11.64
C TYR A 209 -12.78 -13.64 12.97
N THR A 210 -13.18 -12.42 13.30
CA THR A 210 -13.73 -12.09 14.64
C THR A 210 -15.26 -12.26 14.72
N GLY A 211 -15.94 -12.35 13.58
CA GLY A 211 -17.40 -12.27 13.50
C GLY A 211 -17.98 -10.86 13.77
N ARG A 212 -17.15 -9.90 14.19
CA ARG A 212 -17.56 -8.54 14.55
C ARG A 212 -17.24 -7.55 13.43
N SER A 213 -18.09 -6.55 13.23
CA SER A 213 -17.86 -5.51 12.22
C SER A 213 -17.10 -4.35 12.83
N VAL A 214 -15.92 -4.01 12.29
CA VAL A 214 -15.13 -2.83 12.69
C VAL A 214 -15.47 -1.67 11.76
N ARG A 215 -15.68 -0.45 12.30
CA ARG A 215 -16.11 0.73 11.52
C ARG A 215 -15.01 1.28 10.62
N THR A 216 -13.84 1.56 11.18
CA THR A 216 -12.66 2.11 10.49
C THR A 216 -11.40 1.59 11.18
N PRO A 217 -10.78 0.50 10.67
CA PRO A 217 -9.52 0.02 11.19
C PRO A 217 -8.40 0.94 10.69
N GLU A 218 -7.86 1.76 11.59
CA GLU A 218 -6.66 2.57 11.33
C GLU A 218 -5.44 1.89 11.95
N GLY A 219 -4.32 1.94 11.25
CA GLY A 219 -3.08 1.32 11.69
C GLY A 219 -3.06 -0.21 11.60
N PRO A 220 -2.03 -0.84 12.18
CA PRO A 220 -1.86 -2.29 12.16
C PRO A 220 -2.80 -2.99 13.15
N VAL A 221 -3.53 -4.00 12.68
CA VAL A 221 -4.49 -4.79 13.46
C VAL A 221 -4.01 -6.23 13.58
N SER A 222 -3.59 -6.62 14.78
CA SER A 222 -3.18 -7.99 15.10
C SER A 222 -4.34 -8.85 15.58
N LEU A 223 -4.46 -10.07 15.05
CA LEU A 223 -5.48 -11.04 15.41
C LEU A 223 -4.88 -12.45 15.57
N THR A 224 -5.39 -13.21 16.52
CA THR A 224 -5.19 -14.66 16.60
C THR A 224 -6.12 -15.35 15.60
N VAL A 225 -5.54 -16.09 14.66
CA VAL A 225 -6.26 -16.72 13.54
C VAL A 225 -6.43 -18.22 13.74
N SER A 226 -5.45 -18.86 14.38
CA SER A 226 -5.48 -20.27 14.75
C SER A 226 -4.82 -20.46 16.11
N LYS A 227 -4.89 -21.66 16.68
CA LYS A 227 -4.23 -22.02 17.95
C LYS A 227 -2.74 -21.69 17.97
N LEU A 228 -2.09 -21.79 16.82
CA LEU A 228 -0.64 -21.63 16.68
C LEU A 228 -0.23 -20.38 15.87
N ARG A 229 -1.19 -19.60 15.36
CA ARG A 229 -0.91 -18.57 14.34
C ARG A 229 -1.63 -17.25 14.61
N ARG A 230 -0.87 -16.17 14.52
CA ARG A 230 -1.33 -14.78 14.58
C ARG A 230 -1.01 -14.06 13.28
N ILE A 231 -1.85 -13.11 12.92
CA ILE A 231 -1.70 -12.30 11.71
C ILE A 231 -1.92 -10.83 12.08
N THR A 232 -1.02 -9.97 11.63
CA THR A 232 -1.16 -8.52 11.68
C THR A 232 -1.50 -8.02 10.30
N PHE A 233 -2.68 -7.44 10.14
CA PHE A 233 -3.09 -6.75 8.93
C PHE A 233 -2.73 -5.28 9.03
N PHE A 234 -2.15 -4.71 7.98
CA PHE A 234 -1.98 -3.27 7.89
C PHE A 234 -2.27 -2.80 6.47
N GLU A 235 -2.95 -1.67 6.38
CA GLU A 235 -3.20 -0.99 5.11
C GLU A 235 -1.99 -0.16 4.72
N VAL A 236 -1.51 -0.34 3.49
CA VAL A 236 -0.38 0.43 2.96
C VAL A 236 -0.91 1.73 2.33
N PRO A 237 -0.44 2.90 2.78
CA PRO A 237 -0.78 4.16 2.15
C PRO A 237 -0.05 4.31 0.83
N ASN A 238 -0.61 5.11 -0.09
CA ASN A 238 -0.10 5.24 -1.47
C ASN A 238 1.14 6.15 -1.60
N ASN A 239 1.92 6.31 -0.53
CA ASN A 239 3.19 7.02 -0.57
C ASN A 239 4.30 6.03 -0.93
N PHE A 240 5.16 6.38 -1.89
CA PHE A 240 6.30 5.57 -2.31
C PHE A 240 7.19 5.15 -1.14
N ALA A 241 7.47 6.07 -0.20
CA ALA A 241 8.27 5.75 0.98
C ALA A 241 7.61 4.67 1.85
N ALA A 242 6.32 4.80 2.11
CA ALA A 242 5.57 3.83 2.89
C ALA A 242 5.39 2.48 2.18
N MET A 243 5.24 2.48 0.85
CA MET A 243 5.24 1.27 0.03
C MET A 243 6.58 0.53 0.13
N LEU A 244 7.70 1.26 0.10
CA LEU A 244 9.03 0.71 0.24
C LEU A 244 9.25 0.04 1.61
N ASP A 245 8.83 0.71 2.67
CA ASP A 245 8.98 0.19 4.03
C ASP A 245 8.04 -0.99 4.30
N ALA A 246 6.81 -0.91 3.77
CA ALA A 246 5.89 -2.05 3.77
C ALA A 246 6.48 -3.26 3.03
N ALA A 247 7.13 -3.06 1.89
CA ALA A 247 7.75 -4.15 1.12
C ALA A 247 8.85 -4.86 1.91
N LYS A 248 9.68 -4.11 2.66
CA LYS A 248 10.72 -4.68 3.53
C LYS A 248 10.11 -5.55 4.65
N VAL A 249 8.99 -5.12 5.23
CA VAL A 249 8.36 -5.75 6.41
C VAL A 249 7.35 -6.86 6.08
N ALA A 250 6.70 -6.83 4.93
CA ALA A 250 5.55 -7.70 4.61
C ALA A 250 5.91 -9.18 4.39
N ASP A 251 5.36 -10.09 5.19
CA ASP A 251 5.49 -11.55 4.99
C ASP A 251 4.57 -12.07 3.88
N ILE A 252 3.39 -11.46 3.78
CA ILE A 252 2.39 -11.72 2.74
C ILE A 252 1.94 -10.36 2.20
N ALA A 253 1.93 -10.22 0.88
CA ALA A 253 1.41 -9.04 0.20
C ALA A 253 0.08 -9.39 -0.48
N VAL A 254 -0.98 -8.69 -0.13
CA VAL A 254 -2.29 -8.77 -0.78
C VAL A 254 -2.42 -7.57 -1.72
N LEU A 255 -2.38 -7.84 -3.02
CA LEU A 255 -2.48 -6.84 -4.08
C LEU A 255 -3.92 -6.77 -4.58
N LEU A 256 -4.58 -5.63 -4.38
CA LEU A 256 -5.88 -5.36 -4.95
C LEU A 256 -5.71 -4.84 -6.37
N VAL A 257 -6.51 -5.39 -7.28
CA VAL A 257 -6.59 -4.97 -8.68
C VAL A 257 -8.05 -4.73 -9.02
N ASP A 258 -8.36 -3.57 -9.57
CA ASP A 258 -9.70 -3.26 -10.05
C ASP A 258 -9.99 -4.07 -11.33
N ALA A 259 -11.13 -4.76 -11.41
CA ALA A 259 -11.49 -5.49 -12.62
C ALA A 259 -11.93 -4.58 -13.79
N SER A 260 -12.50 -3.42 -13.49
CA SER A 260 -12.96 -2.44 -14.46
C SER A 260 -11.76 -1.76 -15.15
N GLN A 261 -10.91 -1.11 -14.37
CA GLN A 261 -9.72 -0.40 -14.88
C GLN A 261 -8.59 -1.38 -15.26
N GLY A 262 -8.41 -2.44 -14.48
CA GLY A 262 -7.32 -3.40 -14.65
C GLY A 262 -6.13 -3.07 -13.76
N PHE A 263 -4.92 -3.24 -14.29
CA PHE A 263 -3.70 -2.99 -13.54
C PHE A 263 -3.27 -1.53 -13.64
N GLU A 264 -3.13 -0.90 -12.48
CA GLU A 264 -2.63 0.47 -12.32
C GLU A 264 -1.14 0.48 -12.01
N MET A 265 -0.48 1.62 -12.25
CA MET A 265 0.98 1.74 -12.16
C MET A 265 1.49 1.51 -10.73
N GLU A 266 0.76 1.98 -9.72
CA GLU A 266 1.08 1.86 -8.29
C GLU A 266 1.15 0.40 -7.84
N THR A 267 0.32 -0.46 -8.43
CA THR A 267 0.37 -1.90 -8.14
C THR A 267 1.65 -2.53 -8.69
N PHE A 268 2.11 -2.06 -9.86
CA PHE A 268 3.36 -2.51 -10.46
C PHE A 268 4.59 -1.96 -9.76
N GLU A 269 4.57 -0.70 -9.35
CA GLU A 269 5.64 -0.09 -8.57
C GLU A 269 5.88 -0.88 -7.28
N PHE A 270 4.82 -1.15 -6.53
CA PHE A 270 4.93 -1.96 -5.31
C PHE A 270 5.37 -3.40 -5.62
N LEU A 271 4.88 -4.02 -6.70
CA LEU A 271 5.33 -5.35 -7.11
C LEU A 271 6.84 -5.37 -7.42
N ASN A 272 7.36 -4.35 -8.07
CA ASN A 272 8.78 -4.21 -8.38
C ASN A 272 9.60 -3.99 -7.11
N MET A 273 9.12 -3.18 -6.15
CA MET A 273 9.76 -3.04 -4.83
C MET A 273 9.85 -4.38 -4.08
N LEU A 274 8.82 -5.22 -4.17
CA LEU A 274 8.83 -6.55 -3.58
C LEU A 274 9.87 -7.46 -4.26
N GLN A 275 10.07 -7.33 -5.57
CA GLN A 275 11.08 -8.10 -6.30
C GLN A 275 12.51 -7.68 -5.91
N THR A 276 12.77 -6.38 -5.72
CA THR A 276 14.09 -5.88 -5.35
C THR A 276 14.46 -6.18 -3.90
N HIS A 277 13.53 -6.03 -2.95
CA HIS A 277 13.80 -6.27 -1.52
C HIS A 277 13.70 -7.74 -1.09
N GLY A 278 13.17 -8.59 -1.96
CA GLY A 278 13.00 -10.02 -1.72
C GLY A 278 11.53 -10.41 -1.72
N PHE A 279 11.16 -11.28 -2.64
CA PHE A 279 9.78 -11.52 -3.02
C PHE A 279 9.00 -12.34 -1.98
N PRO A 280 8.06 -11.74 -1.21
CA PRO A 280 7.27 -12.45 -0.22
C PRO A 280 6.15 -13.25 -0.89
N ARG A 281 5.24 -13.82 -0.09
CA ARG A 281 4.08 -14.51 -0.65
C ARG A 281 3.06 -13.48 -1.14
N VAL A 282 2.93 -13.34 -2.46
CA VAL A 282 1.96 -12.43 -3.08
C VAL A 282 0.63 -13.14 -3.36
N LEU A 283 -0.49 -12.48 -3.02
CA LEU A 283 -1.86 -12.89 -3.33
C LEU A 283 -2.55 -11.74 -4.08
N GLY A 284 -3.22 -12.05 -5.19
CA GLY A 284 -4.02 -11.08 -5.93
C GLY A 284 -5.48 -11.11 -5.50
N VAL A 285 -6.12 -9.96 -5.38
CA VAL A 285 -7.55 -9.82 -5.12
C VAL A 285 -8.15 -8.92 -6.19
N LEU A 286 -9.04 -9.48 -7.01
CA LEU A 286 -9.82 -8.72 -8.00
C LEU A 286 -11.06 -8.16 -7.31
N THR A 287 -11.19 -6.84 -7.36
CA THR A 287 -12.36 -6.10 -6.86
C THR A 287 -13.20 -5.55 -8.02
N HIS A 288 -14.37 -4.98 -7.69
CA HIS A 288 -15.24 -4.27 -8.64
C HIS A 288 -15.67 -5.07 -9.86
N LEU A 289 -15.74 -6.40 -9.71
CA LEU A 289 -16.28 -7.29 -10.75
C LEU A 289 -17.77 -7.08 -11.02
N ASP A 290 -18.47 -6.40 -10.11
CA ASP A 290 -19.91 -6.11 -10.21
C ASP A 290 -20.24 -4.98 -11.19
N LEU A 291 -19.26 -4.13 -11.51
CA LEU A 291 -19.42 -3.05 -12.50
C LEU A 291 -19.47 -3.60 -13.93
N LEU A 292 -19.02 -4.84 -14.14
CA LEU A 292 -18.97 -5.48 -15.44
C LEU A 292 -20.25 -6.27 -15.71
N GLN A 293 -20.72 -6.24 -16.95
CA GLN A 293 -21.79 -7.12 -17.42
C GLN A 293 -21.40 -8.60 -17.22
N GLN A 294 -22.35 -9.45 -16.81
CA GLN A 294 -22.10 -10.85 -16.44
C GLN A 294 -21.35 -11.66 -17.51
N GLN A 295 -21.65 -11.43 -18.80
CA GLN A 295 -20.98 -12.13 -19.90
C GLN A 295 -19.49 -11.73 -20.03
N GLN A 296 -19.18 -10.44 -19.85
CA GLN A 296 -17.82 -9.91 -19.93
C GLN A 296 -17.00 -10.22 -18.67
N GLN A 297 -17.67 -10.34 -17.52
CA GLN A 297 -17.04 -10.58 -16.22
C GLN A 297 -16.14 -11.82 -16.21
N GLN A 298 -16.60 -12.93 -16.79
CA GLN A 298 -15.84 -14.19 -16.80
C GLN A 298 -14.61 -14.11 -17.71
N GLN A 299 -14.73 -13.46 -18.87
CA GLN A 299 -13.61 -13.24 -19.79
C GLN A 299 -12.57 -12.31 -19.16
N ARG A 300 -13.01 -11.17 -18.59
CA ARG A 300 -12.13 -10.20 -17.93
C ARG A 300 -11.40 -10.81 -16.74
N LYS A 301 -12.11 -11.58 -15.91
CA LYS A 301 -11.54 -12.35 -14.79
C LYS A 301 -10.48 -13.34 -15.26
N LYS A 302 -10.68 -14.04 -16.38
CA LYS A 302 -9.68 -14.96 -16.93
C LYS A 302 -8.45 -14.20 -17.44
N THR A 303 -8.65 -13.11 -18.18
CA THR A 303 -7.57 -12.27 -18.72
C THR A 303 -6.72 -11.66 -17.61
N LEU A 304 -7.35 -11.05 -16.60
CA LEU A 304 -6.63 -10.46 -15.47
C LEU A 304 -5.89 -11.51 -14.62
N LYS A 305 -6.47 -12.69 -14.44
CA LYS A 305 -5.78 -13.80 -13.75
C LYS A 305 -4.54 -14.26 -14.49
N GLU A 306 -4.60 -14.36 -15.81
CA GLU A 306 -3.45 -14.79 -16.61
C GLU A 306 -2.39 -13.68 -16.66
N ARG A 307 -2.81 -12.43 -16.81
CA ARG A 307 -1.92 -11.27 -16.72
C ARG A 307 -1.21 -11.19 -15.37
N PHE A 308 -1.93 -11.36 -14.26
CA PHE A 308 -1.36 -11.41 -12.91
C PHE A 308 -0.33 -12.54 -12.77
N ARG A 309 -0.58 -13.71 -13.36
CA ARG A 309 0.38 -14.83 -13.33
C ARG A 309 1.61 -14.61 -14.20
N ARG A 310 1.50 -13.78 -15.24
CA ARG A 310 2.63 -13.39 -16.08
C ARG A 310 3.52 -12.38 -15.36
N GLU A 311 2.91 -11.46 -14.63
CA GLU A 311 3.59 -10.37 -13.94
C GLU A 311 4.15 -10.80 -12.57
N VAL A 312 3.44 -11.67 -11.85
CA VAL A 312 3.86 -12.24 -10.57
C VAL A 312 4.46 -13.62 -10.83
N CYS A 313 5.65 -13.92 -10.32
CA CYS A 313 6.34 -15.20 -10.55
C CYS A 313 5.38 -16.40 -10.41
N GLY A 314 5.40 -17.30 -11.41
CA GLY A 314 4.42 -18.37 -11.59
C GLY A 314 4.10 -19.14 -10.30
N GLY A 315 2.87 -18.99 -9.80
CA GLY A 315 2.42 -19.63 -8.56
C GLY A 315 1.62 -18.74 -7.61
N ALA A 316 1.36 -17.49 -7.99
CA ALA A 316 0.49 -16.59 -7.25
C ALA A 316 -0.99 -16.93 -7.44
N ARG A 317 -1.77 -16.85 -6.37
CA ARG A 317 -3.21 -17.14 -6.36
C ARG A 317 -3.97 -15.83 -6.43
N VAL A 318 -4.98 -15.79 -7.31
CA VAL A 318 -5.83 -14.63 -7.50
C VAL A 318 -7.26 -14.97 -7.07
N PHE A 319 -7.77 -14.22 -6.11
CA PHE A 319 -9.14 -14.30 -5.61
C PHE A 319 -10.00 -13.26 -6.31
N ALA A 320 -11.24 -13.60 -6.58
CA ALA A 320 -12.22 -12.68 -7.16
C ALA A 320 -13.28 -12.41 -6.10
N LEU A 321 -13.44 -11.16 -5.70
CA LEU A 321 -14.50 -10.73 -4.81
C LEU A 321 -15.67 -10.27 -5.67
N GLU A 322 -16.74 -11.05 -5.63
CA GLU A 322 -17.99 -10.77 -6.35
C GLU A 322 -19.04 -10.28 -5.33
N GLY A 323 -19.82 -9.28 -5.70
CA GLY A 323 -20.95 -8.73 -4.95
C GLY A 323 -20.57 -7.85 -3.77
N PHE A 324 -20.29 -6.59 -4.03
CA PHE A 324 -20.21 -5.54 -3.02
C PHE A 324 -21.61 -4.95 -2.77
N LEU A 325 -22.22 -5.33 -1.64
CA LEU A 325 -23.57 -4.92 -1.26
C LEU A 325 -23.54 -4.32 0.15
N ASN A 326 -24.23 -3.19 0.37
CA ASN A 326 -24.30 -2.51 1.67
C ASN A 326 -22.91 -2.23 2.28
N HIS A 327 -21.98 -1.75 1.45
CA HIS A 327 -20.59 -1.48 1.80
C HIS A 327 -19.81 -2.69 2.35
N LYS A 328 -20.24 -3.90 2.02
CA LYS A 328 -19.68 -5.15 2.52
C LYS A 328 -19.47 -6.15 1.39
N TYR A 329 -18.37 -6.88 1.43
CA TYR A 329 -18.14 -8.01 0.55
C TYR A 329 -18.96 -9.23 0.98
N LYS A 330 -19.35 -10.07 0.02
CA LYS A 330 -19.95 -11.38 0.30
C LYS A 330 -19.03 -12.22 1.20
N SER A 331 -19.64 -12.91 2.17
CA SER A 331 -18.92 -13.67 3.19
C SER A 331 -18.18 -14.89 2.64
N LYS A 332 -18.73 -15.59 1.63
CA LYS A 332 -18.14 -16.81 1.05
C LYS A 332 -16.75 -16.59 0.41
N PRO A 333 -16.57 -15.67 -0.56
CA PRO A 333 -15.25 -15.43 -1.16
C PRO A 333 -14.25 -14.88 -0.13
N LEU A 334 -14.72 -14.07 0.81
CA LEU A 334 -13.92 -13.48 1.87
C LEU A 334 -13.41 -14.51 2.90
N LYS A 335 -14.28 -15.45 3.34
CA LYS A 335 -13.89 -16.59 4.19
C LYS A 335 -12.91 -17.51 3.48
N THR A 336 -13.05 -17.67 2.16
CA THR A 336 -12.09 -18.44 1.36
C THR A 336 -10.71 -17.78 1.38
N LEU A 337 -10.65 -16.46 1.13
CA LEU A 337 -9.42 -15.68 1.22
C LEU A 337 -8.80 -15.75 2.63
N ALA A 338 -9.60 -15.56 3.68
CA ALA A 338 -9.18 -15.68 5.07
C ALA A 338 -8.58 -17.07 5.37
N ARG A 339 -9.21 -18.15 4.91
CA ARG A 339 -8.65 -19.51 5.07
C ARG A 339 -7.30 -19.66 4.38
N PHE A 340 -7.11 -19.07 3.20
CA PHE A 340 -5.82 -19.11 2.50
C PHE A 340 -4.73 -18.32 3.23
N LEU A 341 -5.06 -17.15 3.78
CA LEU A 341 -4.15 -16.36 4.61
C LEU A 341 -3.77 -17.11 5.89
N SER A 342 -4.74 -17.76 6.54
CA SER A 342 -4.54 -18.59 7.74
C SER A 342 -3.55 -19.73 7.49
N LEU A 343 -3.60 -20.34 6.30
CA LEU A 343 -2.78 -21.48 5.90
C LEU A 343 -1.47 -21.09 5.21
N ALA A 344 -1.30 -19.82 4.83
CA ALA A 344 -0.11 -19.34 4.15
C ALA A 344 1.15 -19.58 4.99
N LYS A 345 2.20 -20.10 4.35
CA LYS A 345 3.53 -20.23 4.94
C LYS A 345 4.38 -19.05 4.47
N PRO A 346 4.96 -18.25 5.39
CA PRO A 346 5.84 -17.16 5.00
C PRO A 346 7.09 -17.72 4.34
N LYS A 347 7.69 -16.94 3.42
CA LYS A 347 9.02 -17.24 2.90
C LYS A 347 10.05 -16.54 3.80
N THR A 348 11.10 -17.27 4.17
CA THR A 348 12.22 -16.70 4.93
C THR A 348 13.14 -15.91 3.98
N LEU A 349 13.17 -14.59 4.10
CA LEU A 349 14.13 -13.75 3.36
C LEU A 349 15.45 -13.67 4.12
N SER A 350 16.57 -13.58 3.40
CA SER A 350 17.91 -13.47 3.99
C SER A 350 18.02 -12.27 4.93
N TRP A 351 17.58 -11.09 4.46
CA TRP A 351 17.62 -9.84 5.24
C TRP A 351 16.84 -9.94 6.56
N ARG A 352 15.62 -10.48 6.52
CA ARG A 352 14.76 -10.65 7.71
C ARG A 352 15.30 -11.66 8.70
N ASN A 353 16.17 -12.57 8.25
CA ASN A 353 16.77 -13.59 9.10
C ASN A 353 18.12 -13.14 9.69
N SER A 354 18.78 -12.14 9.08
CA SER A 354 20.03 -11.60 9.58
C SER A 354 19.84 -10.39 10.50
N HIS A 355 18.85 -9.54 10.25
CA HIS A 355 18.67 -8.29 11.00
C HIS A 355 17.50 -8.35 11.99
N PRO A 356 17.65 -7.81 13.22
CA PRO A 356 16.53 -7.58 14.11
C PRO A 356 15.71 -6.39 13.61
N TYR A 357 14.39 -6.52 13.61
CA TYR A 357 13.50 -5.39 13.32
C TYR A 357 12.23 -5.49 14.16
N VAL A 358 11.61 -4.35 14.43
CA VAL A 358 10.35 -4.26 15.18
C VAL A 358 9.32 -3.60 14.28
N PHE A 359 8.16 -4.25 14.14
CA PHE A 359 7.00 -3.61 13.54
C PHE A 359 6.16 -3.01 14.67
N ALA A 360 6.20 -1.69 14.81
CA ALA A 360 5.49 -0.97 15.86
C ALA A 360 3.97 -1.04 15.63
N LEU A 361 3.24 -1.50 16.64
CA LEU A 361 1.78 -1.54 16.64
C LEU A 361 1.18 -0.29 17.26
N LYS A 362 1.89 0.32 18.21
CA LYS A 362 1.51 1.56 18.89
C LYS A 362 2.77 2.38 19.12
N ALA A 363 2.68 3.67 18.86
CA ALA A 363 3.67 4.66 19.26
C ALA A 363 3.02 5.61 20.29
N ALA A 364 3.77 6.00 21.31
CA ALA A 364 3.38 7.01 22.28
C ALA A 364 4.57 7.96 22.50
N ALA A 365 4.31 9.27 22.51
CA ALA A 365 5.30 10.24 22.96
C ALA A 365 5.20 10.31 24.49
N GLU A 366 6.29 10.02 25.19
CA GLU A 366 6.44 10.36 26.59
C GLU A 366 7.26 11.65 26.66
N THR A 367 6.59 12.74 27.00
CA THR A 367 7.27 13.91 27.51
C THR A 367 7.87 13.54 28.87
N PRO A 368 9.14 13.85 29.16
CA PRO A 368 9.70 13.63 30.48
C PRO A 368 9.00 14.56 31.48
N CYS A 369 7.86 14.12 32.02
CA CYS A 369 7.14 14.81 33.05
C CYS A 369 7.87 14.59 34.38
N SER A 370 8.44 15.67 34.90
CA SER A 370 8.79 15.72 36.31
C SER A 370 7.50 15.53 37.11
N SER A 371 7.47 14.47 37.94
CA SER A 371 6.45 14.11 38.94
C SER A 371 5.01 13.81 38.46
N SER A 372 4.70 12.50 38.45
CA SER A 372 3.46 11.86 38.92
C SER A 372 2.15 12.69 39.05
N SER A 373 1.18 12.39 38.17
CA SER A 373 -0.21 12.18 38.59
C SER A 373 -1.03 11.48 37.51
N SER A 374 -1.66 10.39 37.91
CA SER A 374 -2.69 9.64 37.22
C SER A 374 -3.97 10.47 36.99
N SER A 375 -4.52 10.45 35.78
CA SER A 375 -5.98 10.33 35.57
C SER A 375 -6.33 10.13 34.10
N SER A 376 -7.10 9.07 33.87
CA SER A 376 -7.93 8.82 32.71
C SER A 376 -8.97 9.91 32.49
N SER A 377 -9.22 10.30 31.23
CA SER A 377 -10.54 10.75 30.80
C SER A 377 -10.72 10.67 29.28
N SER A 378 -11.68 9.84 28.90
CA SER A 378 -12.46 9.92 27.67
C SER A 378 -13.41 11.13 27.71
N SER A 379 -13.57 11.85 26.60
CA SER A 379 -14.86 12.03 25.89
C SER A 379 -14.85 13.18 24.86
N SER A 380 -15.22 12.81 23.64
CA SER A 380 -16.05 13.49 22.62
C SER A 380 -16.47 14.98 22.71
N SER A 381 -16.29 15.62 21.55
CA SER A 381 -17.27 16.37 20.71
C SER A 381 -17.68 17.83 20.98
N SER A 382 -17.54 18.59 19.89
CA SER A 382 -18.45 19.58 19.27
C SER A 382 -18.58 20.98 19.86
N GLY A 383 -18.45 21.97 18.97
CA GLY A 383 -18.96 23.33 19.16
C GLY A 383 -18.66 24.21 17.96
N SER A 384 -19.66 24.46 17.12
CA SER A 384 -19.66 25.51 16.10
C SER A 384 -21.00 26.24 16.17
N SER A 385 -20.94 27.58 16.17
CA SER A 385 -21.96 28.54 15.67
C SER A 385 -23.37 28.52 16.31
N SER A 386 -24.16 29.59 16.42
CA SER A 386 -24.09 31.03 16.10
C SER A 386 -25.42 31.69 16.52
N SER A 387 -25.37 33.00 16.81
CA SER A 387 -26.33 34.08 16.48
C SER A 387 -27.85 34.04 16.82
N SER A 388 -28.29 35.20 17.35
CA SER A 388 -29.59 35.93 17.13
C SER A 388 -30.89 35.28 17.62
N SER A 389 -31.93 35.94 18.14
CA SER A 389 -32.39 37.34 18.16
C SER A 389 -33.70 37.44 18.98
N GLY A 390 -34.00 38.61 19.56
CA GLY A 390 -35.37 39.15 19.64
C GLY A 390 -36.09 39.17 20.99
N GLY A 391 -36.63 40.33 21.38
CA GLY A 391 -37.85 40.44 22.19
C GLY A 391 -37.89 41.38 23.41
N GLY A 392 -38.09 42.69 23.17
CA GLY A 392 -39.14 43.53 23.78
C GLY A 392 -39.18 43.92 25.28
N VAL A 393 -39.44 45.24 25.48
CA VAL A 393 -40.37 45.92 26.42
C VAL A 393 -39.76 46.87 27.51
N GLN A 394 -40.25 48.13 27.49
CA GLN A 394 -40.12 49.27 28.44
C GLN A 394 -41.19 49.22 29.59
N PRO A 395 -41.42 50.21 30.52
CA PRO A 395 -40.76 51.50 30.88
C PRO A 395 -40.57 51.78 32.42
N ASN A 396 -39.93 52.91 32.82
CA ASN A 396 -40.39 54.00 33.76
C ASN A 396 -39.26 55.05 34.08
N PRO A 397 -39.47 56.23 34.74
CA PRO A 397 -38.94 57.54 34.29
C PRO A 397 -38.14 58.38 35.36
N GLU A 398 -37.90 59.68 35.03
CA GLU A 398 -37.42 60.83 35.87
C GLU A 398 -35.88 60.98 36.07
N GLN A 399 -35.20 62.15 36.06
CA GLN A 399 -35.47 63.59 35.81
C GLN A 399 -34.12 64.35 35.63
N GLN A 400 -34.19 65.60 35.13
CA GLN A 400 -33.18 66.65 34.73
C GLN A 400 -32.16 67.14 35.80
N PRO A 401 -31.19 68.12 35.58
CA PRO A 401 -31.16 69.27 34.62
C PRO A 401 -29.80 69.76 33.98
N GLN A 402 -29.93 70.70 33.01
CA GLN A 402 -28.92 71.56 32.30
C GLN A 402 -28.52 72.82 33.16
N PRO A 403 -27.90 73.97 32.70
CA PRO A 403 -27.42 74.49 31.38
C PRO A 403 -26.11 75.38 31.51
N PRO A 404 -25.80 76.51 30.78
CA PRO A 404 -26.16 77.09 29.46
C PRO A 404 -24.97 77.64 28.60
N GLN A 405 -25.29 78.19 27.41
CA GLN A 405 -24.45 78.81 26.38
C GLN A 405 -24.27 80.35 26.48
N GLN A 406 -23.39 80.90 25.59
CA GLN A 406 -23.36 82.25 24.92
C GLN A 406 -22.45 83.35 25.56
N PRO A 407 -21.88 84.36 24.82
CA PRO A 407 -22.43 85.10 23.66
C PRO A 407 -21.42 85.53 22.53
N PRO A 408 -21.84 86.36 21.52
CA PRO A 408 -21.13 86.59 20.25
C PRO A 408 -20.53 88.00 20.04
N SER A 409 -19.80 88.15 18.92
CA SER A 409 -19.69 89.34 18.03
C SER A 409 -18.33 90.10 17.94
N GLN A 410 -17.79 90.06 16.71
CA GLN A 410 -17.08 91.08 15.90
C GLN A 410 -15.89 91.89 16.48
N GLN A 411 -14.71 91.79 15.83
CA GLN A 411 -13.94 92.94 15.30
C GLN A 411 -12.77 92.50 14.38
N GLN A 412 -12.27 93.48 13.62
CA GLN A 412 -11.48 93.49 12.37
C GLN A 412 -9.99 93.04 12.45
N PRO A 413 -9.27 92.96 11.30
CA PRO A 413 -8.12 92.07 11.11
C PRO A 413 -6.76 92.71 11.39
N GLN A 414 -5.80 91.93 11.88
CA GLN A 414 -4.37 92.21 11.74
C GLN A 414 -3.54 90.92 11.97
N GLN A 415 -2.56 90.70 11.07
CA GLN A 415 -1.44 89.74 11.10
C GLN A 415 -1.62 88.32 10.50
N PRO A 416 -1.43 88.16 9.17
CA PRO A 416 -1.23 86.85 8.52
C PRO A 416 0.09 86.14 8.89
N GLN A 417 0.96 86.72 9.73
CA GLN A 417 2.29 86.17 9.99
C GLN A 417 2.33 85.22 11.20
N GLN A 418 1.45 85.41 12.19
CA GLN A 418 1.34 84.48 13.33
C GLN A 418 0.62 83.17 12.96
N GLN A 419 -0.35 83.21 12.03
CA GLN A 419 -1.11 82.03 11.62
C GLN A 419 -0.24 81.05 10.80
N GLN A 420 0.68 81.57 9.99
CA GLN A 420 1.64 80.73 9.24
C GLN A 420 2.65 80.06 10.19
N GLN A 421 3.08 80.76 11.25
CA GLN A 421 3.97 80.18 12.27
C GLN A 421 3.25 79.10 13.11
N GLN A 422 1.97 79.30 13.42
CA GLN A 422 1.15 78.32 14.12
C GLN A 422 0.89 77.06 13.25
N GLN A 423 0.68 77.23 11.95
CA GLN A 423 0.52 76.13 11.00
C GLN A 423 1.83 75.34 10.82
N GLN A 424 2.98 76.02 10.80
CA GLN A 424 4.29 75.37 10.74
C GLN A 424 4.61 74.59 12.03
N GLN A 425 4.21 75.13 13.19
CA GLN A 425 4.34 74.45 14.49
C GLN A 425 3.44 73.21 14.57
N GLN A 426 2.23 73.28 14.01
CA GLN A 426 1.31 72.13 13.92
C GLN A 426 1.86 71.04 12.99
N GLN A 427 2.49 71.42 11.87
CA GLN A 427 3.13 70.49 10.93
C GLN A 427 4.34 69.79 11.58
N GLN A 428 5.13 70.52 12.37
CA GLN A 428 6.26 69.97 13.11
C GLN A 428 5.79 68.99 14.21
N GLN A 429 4.68 69.29 14.89
CA GLN A 429 4.07 68.39 15.86
C GLN A 429 3.57 67.09 15.21
N GLN A 430 2.95 67.19 14.02
CA GLN A 430 2.53 66.02 13.25
C GLN A 430 3.71 65.14 12.82
N GLN A 431 4.81 65.76 12.38
CA GLN A 431 6.03 65.03 11.99
C GLN A 431 6.66 64.30 13.18
N GLN A 432 6.67 64.94 14.36
CA GLN A 432 7.16 64.31 15.60
C GLN A 432 6.29 63.13 16.02
N GLN A 433 4.97 63.25 15.88
CA GLN A 433 4.03 62.17 16.19
C GLN A 433 4.20 60.98 15.23
N GLN A 434 4.46 61.24 13.95
CA GLN A 434 4.75 60.20 12.95
C GLN A 434 6.07 59.47 13.26
N GLN A 435 7.12 60.20 13.66
CA GLN A 435 8.39 59.61 14.05
C GLN A 435 8.24 58.72 15.29
N GLN A 436 7.45 59.15 16.28
CA GLN A 436 7.17 58.36 17.48
C GLN A 436 6.43 57.06 17.15
N GLN A 437 5.43 57.12 16.25
CA GLN A 437 4.71 55.92 15.78
C GLN A 437 5.65 54.93 15.07
N GLN A 438 6.57 55.44 14.22
CA GLN A 438 7.51 54.61 13.49
C GLN A 438 8.51 53.91 14.42
N GLN A 439 8.99 54.61 15.46
CA GLN A 439 9.84 54.02 16.51
C GLN A 439 9.11 52.94 17.30
N GLN A 440 7.83 53.16 17.64
CA GLN A 440 7.03 52.19 18.37
C GLN A 440 6.78 50.90 17.55
N GLN A 441 6.55 51.05 16.25
CA GLN A 441 6.45 49.90 15.32
C GLN A 441 7.75 49.11 15.21
N GLN A 442 8.90 49.79 15.14
CA GLN A 442 10.21 49.12 15.11
C GLN A 442 10.49 48.35 16.41
N GLN A 443 10.15 48.92 17.56
CA GLN A 443 10.29 48.24 18.85
C GLN A 443 9.39 46.99 18.96
N GLN A 444 8.15 47.07 18.45
CA GLN A 444 7.25 45.91 18.41
C GLN A 444 7.78 44.80 17.50
N GLN A 445 8.33 45.13 16.33
CA GLN A 445 8.93 44.14 15.43
C GLN A 445 10.16 43.45 16.07
N GLN A 446 11.03 44.20 16.75
CA GLN A 446 12.16 43.61 17.46
C GLN A 446 11.73 42.69 18.60
N GLN A 447 10.70 43.06 19.37
CA GLN A 447 10.15 42.19 20.41
C GLN A 447 9.56 40.90 19.83
N GLN A 448 8.83 40.97 18.71
CA GLN A 448 8.31 39.76 18.04
C GLN A 448 9.43 38.85 17.53
N GLN A 449 10.49 39.40 16.94
CA GLN A 449 11.65 38.61 16.51
C GLN A 449 12.37 37.92 17.67
N GLN A 450 12.56 38.62 18.80
CA GLN A 450 13.15 38.01 20.00
C GLN A 450 12.27 36.90 20.58
N GLN A 451 10.95 37.09 20.63
CA GLN A 451 10.03 36.04 21.07
C GLN A 451 10.07 34.81 20.15
N GLN A 452 10.13 34.98 18.83
CA GLN A 452 10.26 33.86 17.90
C GLN A 452 11.59 33.11 18.07
N GLN A 453 12.71 33.82 18.27
CA GLN A 453 14.00 33.16 18.52
C GLN A 453 14.01 32.38 19.85
N GLN A 454 13.42 32.92 20.92
CA GLN A 454 13.30 32.19 22.19
C GLN A 454 12.41 30.96 22.07
N GLN A 455 11.29 31.04 21.33
CA GLN A 455 10.44 29.86 21.07
C GLN A 455 11.17 28.79 20.24
N GLN A 456 11.98 29.17 19.25
CA GLN A 456 12.79 28.20 18.49
C GLN A 456 13.88 27.54 19.35
N GLN A 457 14.53 28.26 20.26
CA GLN A 457 15.52 27.67 21.17
C GLN A 457 14.88 26.75 22.22
N GLN A 458 13.70 27.09 22.75
CA GLN A 458 12.98 26.20 23.67
C GLN A 458 12.48 24.93 22.98
N GLN A 459 12.08 24.99 21.71
CA GLN A 459 11.70 23.80 20.94
C GLN A 459 12.88 22.87 20.67
N GLN A 460 14.11 23.38 20.55
CA GLN A 460 15.29 22.53 20.35
C GLN A 460 15.74 21.78 21.61
N GLN A 461 15.34 22.20 22.82
CA GLN A 461 15.73 21.54 24.08
C GLN A 461 14.72 20.49 24.57
N GLN A 462 13.52 20.42 24.01
CA GLN A 462 12.57 19.34 24.32
C GLN A 462 12.83 18.15 23.39
N GLN A 463 13.81 17.33 23.76
CA GLN A 463 13.93 16.00 23.17
C GLN A 463 12.76 15.15 23.71
N GLU A 464 11.71 15.01 22.92
CA GLU A 464 10.59 14.12 23.23
C GLU A 464 11.04 12.66 23.12
N MET A 465 10.81 11.88 24.17
CA MET A 465 11.12 10.45 24.16
C MET A 465 9.95 9.70 23.53
N CYS A 466 10.22 8.95 22.46
CA CYS A 466 9.20 8.13 21.83
C CYS A 466 9.27 6.67 22.33
N VAL A 467 8.14 6.14 22.75
CA VAL A 467 7.98 4.73 23.14
C VAL A 467 7.23 3.98 22.06
N PHE A 468 7.87 2.92 21.54
CA PHE A 468 7.29 2.04 20.53
C PHE A 468 6.94 0.68 21.14
N TYR A 469 5.69 0.26 20.97
CA TYR A 469 5.22 -1.06 21.35
C TYR A 469 5.08 -1.92 20.10
N GLY A 470 5.69 -3.11 20.10
CA GLY A 470 5.63 -4.01 18.97
C GLY A 470 6.25 -5.37 19.25
N TYR A 471 6.15 -6.26 18.25
CA TYR A 471 6.78 -7.57 18.31
C TYR A 471 8.17 -7.52 17.67
N VAL A 472 9.17 -8.06 18.38
CA VAL A 472 10.52 -8.24 17.83
C VAL A 472 10.51 -9.38 16.80
N ARG A 473 11.12 -9.12 15.64
CA ARG A 473 11.17 -10.04 14.48
C ARG A 473 12.62 -10.22 14.03
N GLY A 474 12.89 -11.35 13.38
CA GLY A 474 14.19 -11.65 12.80
C GLY A 474 15.22 -12.10 13.83
N ALA A 475 16.41 -11.51 13.81
CA ALA A 475 17.43 -11.77 14.80
C ALA A 475 17.07 -11.19 16.18
N ALA A 476 17.79 -11.60 17.23
CA ALA A 476 17.61 -11.05 18.56
C ALA A 476 18.03 -9.57 18.60
N LEU A 477 17.20 -8.71 19.19
CA LEU A 477 17.47 -7.28 19.35
C LEU A 477 18.55 -7.07 20.42
N ARG A 478 19.54 -6.22 20.14
CA ARG A 478 20.57 -5.81 21.09
C ARG A 478 20.17 -4.48 21.73
N ALA A 479 20.26 -4.38 23.06
CA ALA A 479 19.84 -3.19 23.80
C ALA A 479 20.69 -1.94 23.47
N ASN A 480 22.00 -2.10 23.23
CA ASN A 480 22.91 -0.99 22.93
C ASN A 480 23.08 -0.75 21.42
N GLY A 481 22.16 -1.23 20.59
CA GLY A 481 22.25 -1.10 19.14
C GLY A 481 21.71 0.24 18.65
N LEU A 482 22.32 0.79 17.60
CA LEU A 482 21.72 1.87 16.81
C LEU A 482 20.48 1.35 16.08
N LEU A 483 19.39 2.09 16.14
CA LEU A 483 18.10 1.80 15.52
C LEU A 483 17.81 2.84 14.43
N HIS A 484 17.62 2.38 13.20
CA HIS A 484 17.15 3.23 12.12
C HIS A 484 15.62 3.25 12.08
N LEU A 485 15.02 4.43 12.24
CA LEU A 485 13.60 4.67 12.01
C LEU A 485 13.40 5.24 10.59
N PRO A 486 12.72 4.50 9.69
CA PRO A 486 12.48 4.97 8.33
C PRO A 486 11.80 6.34 8.31
N GLY A 487 12.44 7.32 7.66
CA GLY A 487 11.96 8.69 7.55
C GLY A 487 12.32 9.62 8.72
N ALA A 488 12.78 9.10 9.86
CA ALA A 488 13.16 9.90 11.03
C ALA A 488 14.69 9.93 11.28
N GLY A 489 15.42 8.89 10.87
CA GLY A 489 16.88 8.80 11.01
C GLY A 489 17.35 7.72 11.97
N ASP A 490 18.59 7.84 12.43
CA ASP A 490 19.23 6.88 13.34
C ASP A 490 19.13 7.36 14.79
N PHE A 491 18.73 6.45 15.69
CA PHE A 491 18.51 6.72 17.10
C PHE A 491 19.16 5.65 17.98
N GLU A 492 19.52 6.02 19.21
CA GLU A 492 19.97 5.08 20.23
C GLU A 492 18.79 4.61 21.08
N ILE A 493 18.85 3.35 21.52
CA ILE A 493 17.80 2.77 22.35
C ILE A 493 18.08 3.12 23.82
N PHE A 494 17.16 3.86 24.44
CA PHE A 494 17.27 4.22 25.86
C PHE A 494 16.87 3.09 26.81
N LYS A 495 15.72 2.44 26.55
CA LYS A 495 15.17 1.37 27.41
C LYS A 495 14.42 0.34 26.57
N VAL A 496 14.61 -0.94 26.87
CA VAL A 496 13.82 -2.05 26.31
C VAL A 496 13.14 -2.80 27.44
N GLU A 497 11.81 -2.91 27.37
CA GLU A 497 11.01 -3.62 28.36
C GLU A 497 10.12 -4.66 27.69
N LYS A 498 10.11 -5.89 28.22
CA LYS A 498 9.24 -6.96 27.72
C LYS A 498 7.87 -6.84 28.36
N VAL A 499 6.87 -6.45 27.59
CA VAL A 499 5.47 -6.32 28.02
C VAL A 499 4.72 -7.64 27.80
N LYS A 500 3.67 -7.89 28.61
CA LYS A 500 2.75 -9.01 28.41
C LYS A 500 2.06 -8.92 27.04
N ASP A 501 1.94 -10.06 26.38
CA ASP A 501 1.32 -10.14 25.07
C ASP A 501 -0.17 -9.73 25.11
N PRO A 502 -0.61 -8.74 24.31
CA PRO A 502 -2.01 -8.33 24.25
C PRO A 502 -2.90 -9.38 23.59
N CYS A 503 -2.33 -10.28 22.76
CA CYS A 503 -3.07 -11.30 22.04
C CYS A 503 -2.34 -12.65 22.16
N PRO A 504 -2.45 -13.32 23.34
CA PRO A 504 -1.82 -14.62 23.56
C PRO A 504 -2.43 -15.69 22.66
N LEU A 505 -1.62 -16.70 22.33
CA LEU A 505 -2.12 -17.89 21.66
C LEU A 505 -2.91 -18.75 22.69
N PRO A 506 -4.00 -19.43 22.28
CA PRO A 506 -4.80 -20.25 23.18
C PRO A 506 -4.07 -21.44 23.83
N GLU A 507 -2.88 -21.81 23.36
CA GLU A 507 -2.06 -22.86 24.00
C GLU A 507 -1.06 -22.28 25.01
N ASP A 508 -0.87 -20.96 25.02
CA ASP A 508 -0.01 -20.24 25.98
C ASP A 508 -0.82 -19.64 27.15
N SER A 509 -2.15 -19.83 27.16
CA SER A 509 -3.09 -19.42 28.21
C SER A 509 -3.62 -20.64 28.95
#